data_AF-A0A7R9ZS50-F1
#
_entry.id   AF-A0A7R9ZS50-F1
#
_cell.length_a   1.000
_cell.length_b   1.000
_cell.length_c   1.000
_cell.angle_alpha   90.00
_cell.angle_beta   90.00
_cell.angle_gamma   90.00
#
_symmetry.space_group_name_H-M   'P 1'
#
loop_
_entity.id
_entity.type
_entity.pdbx_description
1 polymer ?
#
loop_
_entity_poly.entity_id
_entity_poly.type
_entity_poly.pdbx_seq_one_letter_code
_entity_poly.pdbx_strand_id
1 'polypeptide(L)'
;MTQPQNDQQQDQRPAGAADGNAQHDSYKKSQSSASTASASISESSLSGCEDLATCTLPYKKVDFDQIEVYEFPYILGDNPAVSSGAPIALGTELLHYESMGLEVYEYSRSKEKKQSSSSSSGGSRTRGMMLPVQKRAQLLLDQGYSIETIASATLEADNISKGRNISASKTKWDGVNEMSERFGRFFRRSVGRRHSALGSSTMVPTKHDDMASSGPMKQSIAANSA
;
A
#
# COMPACT_ATOMS: atom_id res chain seq x y z
N MET A 1 16.07 -58.83 -2.64
CA MET A 1 14.98 -59.16 -1.69
C MET A 1 15.45 -58.87 -0.28
N THR A 2 15.29 -57.63 0.19
CA THR A 2 15.33 -57.29 1.61
C THR A 2 14.69 -55.90 1.75
N GLN A 3 13.48 -55.86 2.31
CA GLN A 3 12.81 -54.62 2.72
C GLN A 3 13.28 -54.25 4.12
N PRO A 4 13.52 -52.97 4.42
CA PRO A 4 13.42 -52.47 5.78
C PRO A 4 12.06 -51.77 5.97
N GLN A 5 11.27 -52.33 6.89
CA GLN A 5 10.17 -51.67 7.56
C GLN A 5 10.74 -50.52 8.39
N ASN A 6 10.11 -49.34 8.33
CA ASN A 6 10.42 -48.25 9.24
C ASN A 6 9.15 -47.85 9.97
N ASP A 7 9.22 -48.01 11.29
CA ASP A 7 8.13 -47.93 12.23
C ASP A 7 7.56 -46.52 12.36
N GLN A 8 6.24 -46.48 12.41
CA GLN A 8 5.43 -45.33 12.77
C GLN A 8 5.69 -44.96 14.24
N GLN A 9 6.33 -43.81 14.48
CA GLN A 9 6.20 -43.11 15.75
C GLN A 9 5.19 -41.97 15.58
N GLN A 10 4.01 -42.19 16.16
CA GLN A 10 2.97 -41.19 16.34
C GLN A 10 3.39 -40.26 17.48
N ASP A 11 3.82 -39.06 17.13
CA ASP A 11 4.15 -38.01 18.09
C ASP A 11 2.85 -37.27 18.48
N GLN A 12 2.36 -37.56 19.69
CA GLN A 12 1.20 -36.90 20.28
C GLN A 12 1.63 -35.51 20.79
N ARG A 13 1.20 -34.45 20.08
CA ARG A 13 1.36 -33.07 20.56
C ARG A 13 0.34 -32.76 21.65
N PRO A 14 0.75 -32.28 22.84
CA PRO A 14 -0.19 -31.77 23.83
C PRO A 14 -0.78 -30.42 23.41
N ALA A 15 -2.09 -30.29 23.61
CA ALA A 15 -2.86 -29.06 23.45
C ALA A 15 -2.40 -28.01 24.49
N GLY A 16 -1.57 -27.07 24.06
CA GLY A 16 -1.21 -25.89 24.84
C GLY A 16 -2.32 -24.84 24.74
N ALA A 17 -3.00 -24.62 25.85
CA ALA A 17 -4.01 -23.59 26.03
C ALA A 17 -3.43 -22.19 25.79
N ALA A 18 -4.16 -21.41 24.99
CA ALA A 18 -3.90 -20.01 24.74
C ALA A 18 -4.44 -19.18 25.92
N ASP A 19 -3.55 -18.78 26.84
CA ASP A 19 -3.82 -17.67 27.76
C ASP A 19 -3.34 -16.37 27.11
N GLY A 20 -4.32 -15.58 26.67
CA GLY A 20 -4.13 -14.25 26.12
C GLY A 20 -3.67 -13.28 27.21
N ASN A 21 -2.38 -12.96 27.20
CA ASN A 21 -1.87 -11.81 27.92
C ASN A 21 -1.86 -10.61 26.96
N ALA A 22 -2.93 -9.81 27.02
CA ALA A 22 -3.04 -8.54 26.33
C ALA A 22 -2.07 -7.53 26.96
N GLN A 23 -0.82 -7.54 26.51
CA GLN A 23 0.12 -6.47 26.83
C GLN A 23 -0.24 -5.22 26.01
N HIS A 24 -0.67 -4.22 26.76
CA HIS A 24 -0.97 -2.87 26.34
C HIS A 24 0.33 -2.15 25.93
N ASP A 25 0.68 -2.28 24.65
CA ASP A 25 1.82 -1.57 24.06
C ASP A 25 1.58 -0.07 24.12
N SER A 26 2.35 0.55 24.99
CA SER A 26 2.39 1.99 25.17
C SER A 26 3.28 2.56 24.07
N TYR A 27 2.69 2.90 22.92
CA TYR A 27 3.40 3.53 21.82
C TYR A 27 3.92 4.90 22.26
N LYS A 28 5.16 4.92 22.77
CA LYS A 28 5.94 6.14 22.93
C LYS A 28 6.13 6.72 21.54
N LYS A 29 5.37 7.79 21.27
CA LYS A 29 5.47 8.66 20.11
C LYS A 29 6.84 9.35 20.14
N SER A 30 7.86 8.66 19.66
CA SER A 30 9.19 9.20 19.40
C SER A 30 9.04 10.29 18.35
N GLN A 31 9.11 11.55 18.79
CA GLN A 31 9.21 12.69 17.89
C GLN A 31 10.56 12.59 17.19
N SER A 32 10.59 11.98 16.01
CA SER A 32 11.72 12.05 15.10
C SER A 32 11.83 13.50 14.62
N SER A 33 12.66 14.28 15.32
CA SER A 33 13.11 15.59 14.88
C SER A 33 13.86 15.42 13.57
N ALA A 34 13.15 15.61 12.45
CA ALA A 34 13.73 15.70 11.13
C ALA A 34 14.77 16.83 11.14
N SER A 35 16.05 16.45 11.13
CA SER A 35 17.15 17.38 10.95
C SER A 35 17.10 17.85 9.50
N THR A 36 16.42 18.96 9.26
CA THR A 36 16.54 19.72 8.01
C THR A 36 17.99 20.18 7.94
N ALA A 37 18.80 19.52 7.13
CA ALA A 37 20.15 19.95 6.81
C ALA A 37 20.04 21.28 6.05
N SER A 38 20.15 22.38 6.78
CA SER A 38 20.25 23.72 6.24
C SER A 38 21.55 23.80 5.43
N ALA A 39 21.43 23.84 4.11
CA ALA A 39 22.56 24.13 3.24
C ALA A 39 23.10 25.53 3.60
N SER A 40 24.23 25.58 4.28
CA SER A 40 24.94 26.81 4.63
C SER A 40 25.49 27.43 3.36
N ILE A 41 24.79 28.43 2.84
CA ILE A 41 25.26 29.25 1.73
C ILE A 41 26.29 30.21 2.32
N SER A 42 27.56 29.98 2.00
CA SER A 42 28.66 30.86 2.41
C SER A 42 28.52 32.20 1.68
N GLU A 43 28.05 33.22 2.39
CA GLU A 43 28.02 34.61 1.90
C GLU A 43 29.43 35.19 1.96
N SER A 44 30.16 35.09 0.84
CA SER A 44 31.39 35.86 0.63
C SER A 44 31.03 37.32 0.33
N SER A 45 31.59 38.20 1.14
CA SER A 45 31.39 39.64 1.28
C SER A 45 31.36 40.41 -0.05
N LEU A 46 30.26 41.14 -0.28
CA LEU A 46 30.09 42.10 -1.36
C LEU A 46 30.70 43.46 -0.95
N SER A 47 31.90 43.76 -1.44
CA SER A 47 32.41 45.14 -1.46
C SER A 47 32.00 45.80 -2.78
N GLY A 48 31.32 46.94 -2.66
CA GLY A 48 30.50 47.54 -3.71
C GLY A 48 31.19 48.01 -4.99
N CYS A 49 30.39 48.01 -6.06
CA CYS A 49 30.51 48.92 -7.17
C CYS A 49 29.09 49.27 -7.63
N GLU A 50 28.76 50.55 -7.55
CA GLU A 50 27.45 51.08 -7.93
C GLU A 50 27.49 51.38 -9.42
N ASP A 51 26.90 50.50 -10.23
CA ASP A 51 26.56 50.83 -11.61
C ASP A 51 25.24 50.13 -11.99
N LEU A 52 24.28 50.94 -12.46
CA LEU A 52 22.88 50.59 -12.71
C LEU A 52 22.71 49.72 -13.97
N ALA A 53 23.36 48.56 -14.00
CA ALA A 53 23.08 47.49 -14.94
C ALA A 53 22.18 46.45 -14.26
N THR A 54 21.13 46.01 -14.96
CA THR A 54 20.17 45.00 -14.52
C THR A 54 20.89 43.81 -13.88
N CYS A 55 20.85 43.71 -12.54
CA CYS A 55 21.45 42.63 -11.76
C CYS A 55 20.73 41.32 -12.07
N THR A 56 21.11 40.69 -13.18
CA THR A 56 20.80 39.29 -13.46
C THR A 56 21.56 38.48 -12.43
N LEU A 57 20.83 37.97 -11.43
CA LEU A 57 21.40 37.09 -10.41
C LEU A 57 22.15 35.97 -11.14
N PRO A 58 23.39 35.65 -10.74
CA PRO A 58 24.15 34.59 -11.39
C PRO A 58 23.33 33.31 -11.30
N TYR A 59 22.94 32.79 -12.46
CA TYR A 59 22.20 31.54 -12.55
C TYR A 59 23.07 30.44 -11.97
N LYS A 60 22.64 29.86 -10.85
CA LYS A 60 23.30 28.68 -10.27
C LYS A 60 23.06 27.52 -11.23
N LYS A 61 24.12 27.09 -11.93
CA LYS A 61 24.10 25.91 -12.79
C LYS A 61 24.41 24.68 -11.95
N VAL A 62 23.58 23.65 -12.09
CA VAL A 62 23.81 22.33 -11.50
C VAL A 62 24.20 21.41 -12.64
N ASP A 63 25.42 20.90 -12.59
CA ASP A 63 25.95 19.93 -13.54
C ASP A 63 26.15 18.58 -12.84
N PHE A 64 25.93 17.50 -13.56
CA PHE A 64 26.17 16.13 -13.11
C PHE A 64 27.38 15.58 -13.84
N ASP A 65 28.23 14.83 -13.15
CA ASP A 65 29.47 14.28 -13.72
C ASP A 65 29.39 12.76 -13.87
N GLN A 66 29.12 12.06 -12.77
CA GLN A 66 29.09 10.61 -12.71
C GLN A 66 27.70 10.05 -12.38
N ILE A 67 27.42 8.89 -12.94
CA ILE A 67 26.25 8.07 -12.63
C ILE A 67 26.74 6.81 -11.95
N GLU A 68 26.14 6.51 -10.81
CA GLU A 68 26.34 5.28 -10.08
C GLU A 68 25.12 4.37 -10.26
N VAL A 69 25.36 3.15 -10.70
CA VAL A 69 24.36 2.10 -10.92
C VAL A 69 24.55 1.03 -9.86
N TYR A 70 23.49 0.74 -9.12
CA TYR A 70 23.45 -0.29 -8.09
C TYR A 70 22.40 -1.33 -8.48
N GLU A 71 22.81 -2.60 -8.58
CA GLU A 71 21.92 -3.71 -8.90
C GLU A 71 21.66 -4.57 -7.66
N PHE A 72 20.39 -4.96 -7.49
CA PHE A 72 19.91 -5.73 -6.35
C PHE A 72 19.07 -6.92 -6.87
N PRO A 73 19.01 -8.05 -6.15
CA PRO A 73 18.21 -9.18 -6.59
C PRO A 73 16.71 -8.83 -6.50
N TYR A 74 15.91 -9.43 -7.37
CA TYR A 74 14.46 -9.39 -7.22
C TYR A 74 14.03 -10.41 -6.17
N ILE A 75 13.26 -9.95 -5.18
CA ILE A 75 12.71 -10.81 -4.12
C ILE A 75 11.19 -10.68 -4.06
N LEU A 76 10.52 -11.63 -3.43
CA LEU A 76 9.11 -11.50 -3.07
C LEU A 76 8.93 -10.34 -2.08
N GLY A 77 8.04 -9.42 -2.42
CA GLY A 77 7.72 -8.27 -1.57
C GLY A 77 6.49 -8.52 -0.69
N ASP A 78 6.12 -7.49 0.08
CA ASP A 78 4.88 -7.43 0.87
C ASP A 78 4.13 -6.10 0.59
N ASN A 79 4.07 -5.71 -0.68
CA ASN A 79 3.34 -4.50 -1.08
C ASN A 79 1.93 -4.84 -1.58
N PRO A 80 0.87 -4.64 -0.78
CA PRO A 80 -0.49 -4.95 -1.19
C PRO A 80 -1.09 -3.89 -2.13
N ALA A 81 -0.35 -2.85 -2.50
CA ALA A 81 -0.75 -1.86 -3.50
C ALA A 81 -0.55 -2.35 -4.95
N VAL A 82 -0.11 -3.60 -5.14
CA VAL A 82 -0.09 -4.22 -6.47
C VAL A 82 -1.52 -4.44 -6.97
N SER A 83 -1.75 -4.20 -8.25
CA SER A 83 -3.09 -4.38 -8.85
C SER A 83 -3.48 -5.86 -9.04
N SER A 84 -2.48 -6.73 -9.18
CA SER A 84 -2.64 -8.19 -9.36
C SER A 84 -1.28 -8.88 -9.26
N GLY A 85 -1.26 -10.19 -8.99
CA GLY A 85 -0.04 -11.01 -9.00
C GLY A 85 0.92 -10.72 -7.83
N ALA A 86 1.98 -11.51 -7.72
CA ALA A 86 2.92 -11.40 -6.62
C ALA A 86 3.65 -10.05 -6.63
N PRO A 87 3.76 -9.37 -5.47
CA PRO A 87 4.60 -8.18 -5.33
C PRO A 87 6.07 -8.55 -5.48
N ILE A 88 6.83 -7.68 -6.16
CA ILE A 88 8.30 -7.77 -6.26
C ILE A 88 8.90 -6.61 -5.46
N ALA A 89 9.95 -6.89 -4.73
CA ALA A 89 10.81 -5.90 -4.09
C ALA A 89 12.27 -6.09 -4.53
N LEU A 90 13.10 -5.10 -4.23
CA LEU A 90 14.56 -5.22 -4.34
C LEU A 90 15.09 -5.80 -3.02
N GLY A 91 15.99 -6.76 -3.12
CA GLY A 91 16.71 -7.29 -1.96
C GLY A 91 17.66 -6.26 -1.36
N THR A 92 18.12 -6.55 -0.15
CA THR A 92 19.08 -5.70 0.57
C THR A 92 20.52 -5.91 0.12
N GLU A 93 20.80 -7.04 -0.53
CA GLU A 93 22.14 -7.42 -0.96
C GLU A 93 22.48 -6.78 -2.30
N LEU A 94 23.59 -6.05 -2.35
CA LEU A 94 24.12 -5.45 -3.58
C LEU A 94 24.75 -6.55 -4.44
N LEU A 95 24.22 -6.78 -5.64
CA LEU A 95 24.78 -7.73 -6.60
C LEU A 95 25.90 -7.10 -7.42
N HIS A 96 25.68 -5.88 -7.88
CA HIS A 96 26.59 -5.19 -8.79
C HIS A 96 26.60 -3.69 -8.52
N TYR A 97 27.76 -3.09 -8.71
CA TYR A 97 27.97 -1.65 -8.64
C TYR A 97 28.86 -1.23 -9.80
N GLU A 98 28.42 -0.19 -10.51
CA GLU A 98 29.18 0.41 -11.60
C GLU A 98 29.08 1.94 -11.49
N SER A 99 30.19 2.62 -11.76
CA SER A 99 30.22 4.09 -11.93
C SER A 99 30.68 4.42 -13.34
N MET A 100 29.93 5.29 -14.01
CA MET A 100 30.24 5.73 -15.37
C MET A 100 30.00 7.23 -15.54
N GLY A 101 30.76 7.87 -16.43
CA GLY A 101 30.55 9.28 -16.78
C GLY A 101 29.21 9.50 -17.47
N LEU A 102 28.54 10.61 -17.15
CA LEU A 102 27.22 10.97 -17.68
C LEU A 102 27.17 10.91 -19.22
N GLU A 103 28.22 11.39 -19.88
CA GLU A 103 28.31 11.40 -21.36
C GLU A 103 28.30 9.98 -21.96
N VAL A 104 28.97 9.03 -21.29
CA VAL A 104 29.00 7.62 -21.72
C VAL A 104 27.62 6.99 -21.56
N TYR A 105 26.94 7.30 -20.45
CA TYR A 105 25.58 6.85 -20.20
C TYR A 105 24.58 7.40 -21.22
N GLU A 106 24.58 8.71 -21.50
CA GLU A 106 23.65 9.30 -22.47
C GLU A 106 23.91 8.80 -23.90
N TYR A 107 25.18 8.55 -24.25
CA TYR A 107 25.54 7.94 -25.54
C TYR A 107 25.00 6.51 -25.68
N SER A 108 25.12 5.68 -24.63
CA SER A 108 24.62 4.30 -24.65
C SER A 108 23.09 4.23 -24.63
N ARG A 109 22.44 5.03 -23.77
CA ARG A 109 20.98 5.13 -23.63
C ARG A 109 20.27 5.54 -24.91
N SER A 110 20.88 6.41 -25.71
CA SER A 110 20.31 6.90 -26.97
C SER A 110 20.09 5.80 -28.02
N LYS A 111 20.81 4.67 -27.90
CA LYS A 111 20.67 3.52 -28.82
C LYS A 111 19.43 2.68 -28.52
N GLU A 112 19.07 2.52 -27.24
CA GLU A 112 17.95 1.67 -26.81
C GLU A 112 16.57 2.30 -27.07
N LYS A 113 16.44 3.62 -26.89
CA LYS A 113 15.15 4.33 -27.03
C LYS A 113 14.54 4.24 -28.43
N LYS A 114 15.33 3.97 -29.48
CA LYS A 114 14.83 3.90 -30.87
C LYS A 114 13.96 2.68 -31.13
N GLN A 115 14.04 1.62 -30.32
CA GLN A 115 13.24 0.41 -30.55
C GLN A 115 11.91 0.39 -29.78
N SER A 116 11.80 1.12 -28.66
CA SER A 116 10.57 1.13 -27.85
C SER A 116 9.62 2.30 -28.14
N SER A 117 10.06 3.31 -28.90
CA SER A 117 9.30 4.55 -29.16
C SER A 117 8.38 4.49 -30.38
N SER A 118 8.48 3.46 -31.24
CA SER A 118 7.59 3.29 -32.39
C SER A 118 6.20 2.76 -32.02
N SER A 119 6.00 2.23 -30.81
CA SER A 119 4.70 1.79 -30.30
C SER A 119 3.96 2.83 -29.43
N SER A 120 4.49 4.05 -29.31
CA SER A 120 3.93 5.10 -28.44
C SER A 120 3.52 6.37 -29.19
N SER A 121 2.79 6.24 -30.31
CA SER A 121 2.01 7.37 -30.84
C SER A 121 0.79 7.62 -29.93
N GLY A 122 0.98 8.37 -28.85
CA GLY A 122 -0.08 9.21 -28.27
C GLY A 122 -0.96 8.67 -27.13
N GLY A 123 -0.67 7.53 -26.50
CA GLY A 123 -1.58 6.98 -25.47
C GLY A 123 -0.88 6.43 -24.23
N SER A 124 -0.94 7.18 -23.12
CA SER A 124 -0.74 6.70 -21.74
C SER A 124 0.71 6.53 -21.26
N ARG A 125 1.29 7.63 -20.75
CA ARG A 125 2.55 7.65 -19.97
C ARG A 125 2.52 6.73 -18.73
N THR A 126 1.34 6.37 -18.25
CA THR A 126 1.18 5.53 -17.05
C THR A 126 1.35 4.04 -17.32
N ARG A 127 1.08 3.55 -18.55
CA ARG A 127 1.21 2.11 -18.86
C ARG A 127 2.65 1.62 -18.91
N GLY A 128 3.61 2.49 -19.23
CA GLY A 128 5.03 2.14 -19.32
C GLY A 128 5.76 2.05 -17.99
N MET A 129 5.15 2.54 -16.90
CA MET A 129 5.77 2.52 -15.56
C MET A 129 5.42 1.26 -14.75
N MET A 130 4.47 0.46 -15.22
CA MET A 130 4.03 -0.76 -14.53
C MET A 130 4.69 -1.97 -15.16
N LEU A 131 5.29 -2.82 -14.32
CA LEU A 131 5.83 -4.09 -14.76
C LEU A 131 4.69 -5.10 -14.96
N PRO A 132 4.50 -5.68 -16.17
CA PRO A 132 3.43 -6.65 -16.43
C PRO A 132 3.51 -7.86 -15.49
N VAL A 133 2.34 -8.42 -15.14
CA VAL A 133 2.23 -9.57 -14.22
C VAL A 133 3.07 -10.75 -14.69
N GLN A 134 3.04 -11.05 -15.99
CA GLN A 134 3.80 -12.14 -16.60
C GLN A 134 5.30 -11.93 -16.45
N LYS A 135 5.78 -10.70 -16.68
CA LYS A 135 7.19 -10.37 -16.54
C LYS A 135 7.64 -10.42 -15.08
N ARG A 136 6.77 -10.03 -14.15
CA ARG A 136 7.03 -10.21 -12.71
C ARG A 136 7.19 -11.68 -12.34
N ALA A 137 6.25 -12.54 -12.75
CA ALA A 137 6.34 -13.97 -12.49
C ALA A 137 7.61 -14.58 -13.09
N GLN A 138 7.99 -14.19 -14.31
CA GLN A 138 9.24 -14.63 -14.94
C GLN A 138 10.47 -14.23 -14.12
N LEU A 139 10.58 -12.96 -13.70
CA LEU A 139 11.70 -12.51 -12.88
C LEU A 139 11.82 -13.30 -11.57
N LEU A 140 10.70 -13.63 -10.92
CA LEU A 140 10.72 -14.44 -9.70
C LEU A 140 11.13 -15.89 -9.98
N LEU A 141 10.68 -16.48 -11.08
CA LEU A 141 11.11 -17.82 -11.50
C LEU A 141 12.61 -17.86 -11.81
N ASP A 142 13.14 -16.82 -12.47
CA ASP A 142 14.57 -16.69 -12.79
C ASP A 142 15.43 -16.58 -11.52
N GLN A 143 14.87 -16.09 -10.41
CA GLN A 143 15.50 -16.04 -9.09
C GLN A 143 15.33 -17.34 -8.28
N GLY A 144 14.71 -18.38 -8.85
CA GLY A 144 14.54 -19.69 -8.23
C GLY A 144 13.31 -19.82 -7.32
N TYR A 145 12.39 -18.86 -7.32
CA TYR A 145 11.13 -19.02 -6.59
C TYR A 145 10.24 -20.05 -7.27
N SER A 146 9.59 -20.90 -6.47
CA SER A 146 8.60 -21.85 -6.99
C SER A 146 7.30 -21.16 -7.38
N ILE A 147 6.57 -21.73 -8.34
CA ILE A 147 5.23 -21.24 -8.73
C ILE A 147 4.28 -21.22 -7.53
N GLU A 148 4.36 -22.21 -6.64
CA GLU A 148 3.53 -22.29 -5.43
C GLU A 148 3.79 -21.12 -4.48
N THR A 149 5.07 -20.76 -4.28
CA THR A 149 5.46 -19.62 -3.46
C THR A 149 4.93 -18.31 -4.05
N ILE A 150 5.05 -18.13 -5.37
CA ILE A 150 4.53 -16.95 -6.08
C ILE A 150 3.00 -16.86 -5.95
N ALA A 151 2.30 -17.99 -6.09
CA ALA A 151 0.85 -18.06 -5.94
C ALA A 151 0.40 -17.71 -4.52
N SER A 152 1.10 -18.25 -3.50
CA SER A 152 0.84 -17.93 -2.10
C SER A 152 0.99 -16.43 -1.81
N ALA A 153 2.10 -15.82 -2.26
CA ALA A 153 2.35 -14.39 -2.07
C ALA A 153 1.31 -13.51 -2.80
N THR A 154 0.82 -13.96 -3.95
CA THR A 154 -0.27 -13.29 -4.68
C THR A 154 -1.55 -13.28 -3.84
N LEU A 155 -1.94 -14.43 -3.28
CA LEU A 155 -3.15 -14.56 -2.46
C LEU A 155 -3.05 -13.73 -1.17
N GLU A 156 -1.87 -13.68 -0.55
CA GLU A 156 -1.62 -12.87 0.63
C GLU A 156 -1.79 -11.38 0.33
N ALA A 157 -1.13 -10.87 -0.72
CA ALA A 157 -1.26 -9.47 -1.14
C ALA A 157 -2.72 -9.09 -1.45
N ASP A 158 -3.46 -9.98 -2.12
CA ASP A 158 -4.89 -9.78 -2.41
C ASP A 158 -5.74 -9.73 -1.13
N ASN A 159 -5.46 -10.60 -0.16
CA ASN A 159 -6.17 -10.62 1.11
C ASN A 159 -5.94 -9.33 1.91
N ILE A 160 -4.69 -8.84 1.94
CA ILE A 160 -4.34 -7.58 2.60
C ILE A 160 -5.02 -6.41 1.87
N SER A 161 -5.00 -6.40 0.52
CA SER A 161 -5.65 -5.37 -0.28
C SER A 161 -7.16 -5.31 -0.04
N LYS A 162 -7.84 -6.47 -0.01
CA LYS A 162 -9.26 -6.58 0.36
C LYS A 162 -9.52 -6.08 1.77
N GLY A 163 -8.69 -6.49 2.74
CA GLY A 163 -8.78 -6.04 4.12
C GLY A 163 -8.67 -4.51 4.23
N ARG A 164 -7.72 -3.90 3.52
CA ARG A 164 -7.55 -2.43 3.46
C ARG A 164 -8.75 -1.74 2.84
N ASN A 165 -9.31 -2.28 1.75
CA ASN A 165 -10.50 -1.71 1.12
C ASN A 165 -11.73 -1.77 2.04
N ILE A 166 -11.91 -2.89 2.75
CA ILE A 166 -12.99 -3.02 3.74
C ILE A 166 -12.80 -2.00 4.86
N SER A 167 -11.61 -1.91 5.45
CA SER A 167 -11.31 -0.94 6.52
C SER A 167 -11.48 0.51 6.05
N ALA A 168 -10.98 0.85 4.86
CA ALA A 168 -11.14 2.18 4.27
C ALA A 168 -12.61 2.52 3.98
N SER A 169 -13.42 1.52 3.61
CA SER A 169 -14.85 1.72 3.41
C SER A 169 -15.60 1.92 4.73
N LYS A 170 -15.24 1.19 5.79
CA LYS A 170 -15.83 1.37 7.13
C LYS A 170 -15.61 2.77 7.67
N THR A 171 -14.41 3.33 7.55
CA THR A 171 -14.14 4.71 7.98
C THR A 171 -15.01 5.75 7.25
N LYS A 172 -15.36 5.51 5.98
CA LYS A 172 -16.29 6.39 5.26
C LYS A 172 -17.72 6.29 5.81
N TRP A 173 -18.17 5.08 6.13
CA TRP A 173 -19.46 4.86 6.77
C TRP A 173 -19.52 5.46 8.18
N ASP A 174 -18.44 5.37 8.94
CA ASP A 174 -18.32 6.01 10.26
C ASP A 174 -18.42 7.54 10.15
N GLY A 175 -17.77 8.14 9.15
CA GLY A 175 -17.89 9.59 8.90
C GLY A 175 -19.31 10.02 8.49
N VAL A 176 -20.02 9.21 7.70
CA VAL A 176 -21.43 9.46 7.36
C VAL A 176 -22.33 9.29 8.59
N ASN A 177 -22.07 8.27 9.42
CA ASN A 177 -22.81 8.06 10.66
C ASN A 177 -22.61 9.24 11.62
N GLU A 178 -21.37 9.70 11.82
CA GLU A 178 -21.05 10.88 12.63
C GLU A 178 -21.73 12.14 12.09
N MET A 179 -21.72 12.33 10.77
CA MET A 179 -22.40 13.48 10.13
C MET A 179 -23.92 13.40 10.30
N SER A 180 -24.50 12.19 10.24
CA SER A 180 -25.92 11.97 10.48
C SER A 180 -26.33 12.23 11.92
N GLU A 181 -25.50 11.88 12.90
CA GLU A 181 -25.74 12.20 14.31
C GLU A 181 -25.68 13.71 14.55
N ARG A 182 -24.75 14.43 13.91
CA ARG A 182 -24.67 15.89 13.97
C ARG A 182 -25.91 16.54 13.33
N PHE A 183 -26.40 16.00 12.22
CA PHE A 183 -27.59 16.51 11.53
C PHE A 183 -28.90 16.20 12.29
N GLY A 184 -29.02 14.99 12.86
CA GLY A 184 -30.16 14.59 13.68
C GLY A 184 -30.32 15.44 14.94
N ARG A 185 -29.21 15.88 15.55
CA ARG A 185 -29.23 16.85 16.67
C ARG A 185 -29.77 18.22 16.24
N PHE A 186 -29.49 18.65 15.01
CA PHE A 186 -30.03 19.89 14.44
C PHE A 186 -31.53 19.78 14.13
N PHE A 187 -31.97 18.65 13.58
CA PHE A 187 -33.37 18.43 13.23
C PHE A 187 -34.27 18.31 14.48
N ARG A 188 -33.80 17.63 15.54
CA ARG A 188 -34.50 17.59 16.85
C ARG A 188 -34.70 18.97 17.47
N ARG A 189 -33.76 19.90 17.29
CA ARG A 189 -33.89 21.28 17.82
C ARG A 189 -34.91 22.12 17.04
N SER A 190 -35.15 21.84 15.76
CA SER A 190 -36.13 22.58 14.95
C SER A 190 -37.56 22.06 15.08
N VAL A 191 -37.76 20.77 15.36
CA VAL A 191 -39.12 20.18 15.44
C VAL A 191 -39.76 20.31 16.83
N GLY A 192 -38.98 20.57 17.90
CA GLY A 192 -39.48 20.62 19.28
C GLY A 192 -39.95 21.98 19.82
N ARG A 193 -40.03 23.04 19.00
CA ARG A 193 -40.30 24.42 19.49
C ARG A 193 -41.68 24.99 19.13
N ARG A 194 -42.69 24.15 18.94
CA ARG A 194 -44.09 24.62 18.89
C ARG A 194 -45.00 23.67 19.68
N HIS A 195 -45.75 24.29 20.60
CA HIS A 195 -46.85 23.76 21.40
C HIS A 195 -46.50 23.00 22.69
N SER A 196 -46.03 23.76 23.68
CA SER A 196 -46.47 23.58 25.07
C SER A 196 -47.55 24.61 25.39
N ALA A 197 -48.77 24.34 24.97
CA ALA A 197 -49.97 24.86 25.62
C ALA A 197 -51.12 23.89 25.32
N LEU A 198 -51.60 23.26 26.40
CA LEU A 198 -52.85 22.51 26.54
C LEU A 198 -52.85 21.04 26.08
N GLY A 199 -52.85 20.17 27.09
CA GLY A 199 -53.88 19.13 27.16
C GLY A 199 -53.45 17.71 26.77
N SER A 200 -53.38 16.86 27.81
CA SER A 200 -53.77 15.45 27.84
C SER A 200 -53.31 14.51 26.71
N SER A 201 -52.64 13.43 27.11
CA SER A 201 -53.24 12.09 27.10
C SER A 201 -52.13 11.06 27.01
N THR A 202 -51.97 10.33 28.10
CA THR A 202 -51.06 9.21 28.27
C THR A 202 -51.55 8.06 27.39
N MET A 203 -50.98 7.90 26.19
CA MET A 203 -51.11 6.65 25.43
C MET A 203 -49.87 5.79 25.63
N VAL A 204 -50.08 4.68 26.32
CA VAL A 204 -49.14 3.60 26.55
C VAL A 204 -48.90 2.87 25.22
N PRO A 205 -47.66 2.83 24.69
CA PRO A 205 -47.35 1.95 23.58
C PRO A 205 -47.17 0.52 24.11
N THR A 206 -48.17 -0.32 23.85
CA THR A 206 -48.05 -1.77 23.98
C THR A 206 -47.01 -2.27 22.99
N LYS A 207 -45.98 -2.93 23.53
CA LYS A 207 -45.02 -3.74 22.77
C LYS A 207 -45.80 -4.81 21.99
N HIS A 208 -45.69 -4.80 20.67
CA HIS A 208 -45.98 -5.96 19.86
C HIS A 208 -44.64 -6.62 19.55
N ASP A 209 -44.38 -7.71 20.27
CA ASP A 209 -43.42 -8.72 19.90
C ASP A 209 -43.96 -9.41 18.64
N ASP A 210 -43.36 -9.15 17.48
CA ASP A 210 -43.60 -9.99 16.31
C ASP A 210 -42.28 -10.55 15.77
N MET A 211 -42.18 -11.85 16.00
CA MET A 211 -41.22 -12.79 15.46
C MET A 211 -41.23 -12.84 13.94
N ALA A 212 -40.04 -12.83 13.34
CA ALA A 212 -39.71 -13.58 12.12
C ALA A 212 -38.16 -13.64 12.06
N SER A 213 -37.46 -14.70 12.46
CA SER A 213 -37.51 -16.11 12.03
C SER A 213 -37.36 -16.31 10.50
N SER A 214 -36.31 -17.05 10.15
CA SER A 214 -36.01 -17.71 8.87
C SER A 214 -35.40 -16.82 7.76
N GLY A 215 -34.28 -17.19 7.12
CA GLY A 215 -33.58 -18.46 7.16
C GLY A 215 -32.20 -18.44 6.47
N PRO A 216 -31.45 -19.55 6.56
CA PRO A 216 -30.14 -19.68 5.96
C PRO A 216 -30.21 -19.90 4.44
N MET A 217 -29.31 -19.18 3.76
CA MET A 217 -29.05 -19.21 2.33
C MET A 217 -28.37 -20.53 1.95
N LYS A 218 -29.03 -21.37 1.14
CA LYS A 218 -28.44 -22.58 0.55
C LYS A 218 -27.37 -22.17 -0.48
N GLN A 219 -26.11 -22.49 -0.20
CA GLN A 219 -25.06 -22.48 -1.22
C GLN A 219 -25.08 -23.82 -1.96
N SER A 220 -25.37 -23.77 -3.26
CA SER A 220 -25.21 -24.89 -4.18
C SER A 220 -23.72 -25.02 -4.54
N ILE A 221 -23.08 -26.08 -4.05
CA ILE A 221 -21.78 -26.53 -4.55
C ILE A 221 -22.05 -27.35 -5.81
N ALA A 222 -21.77 -26.77 -6.98
CA ALA A 222 -21.67 -27.52 -8.22
C ALA A 222 -20.29 -28.19 -8.26
N ALA A 223 -20.27 -29.51 -8.06
CA ALA A 223 -19.13 -30.36 -8.34
C ALA A 223 -18.98 -30.48 -9.86
N ASN A 224 -17.95 -29.86 -10.44
CA ASN A 224 -17.48 -30.23 -11.77
C ASN A 224 -16.56 -31.43 -11.63
N SER A 225 -16.98 -32.50 -12.29
CA SER A 225 -16.37 -33.82 -12.31
C SER A 225 -15.43 -33.94 -13.51
N ALA A 226 -14.30 -34.60 -13.26
CA ALA A 226 -13.42 -35.37 -14.17
C ALA A 226 -12.94 -34.71 -15.48
#